data_AF-A0A8C0CDN4-F1
#
_entry.id   AF-A0A8C0CDN4-F1
#
_cell.length_a   1.000
_cell.length_b   1.000
_cell.length_c   1.000
_cell.angle_alpha   90.00
_cell.angle_beta   90.00
_cell.angle_gamma   90.00
#
_symmetry.space_group_name_H-M   'P 1'
#
loop_
_entity.id
_entity.type
_entity.pdbx_description
1 polymer ?
#
loop_
_entity_poly.entity_id
_entity_poly.type
_entity_poly.pdbx_seq_one_letter_code
_entity_poly.pdbx_strand_id
1 'polypeptide(L)' 'MTCEGCSNAVTRVLNKLGGVQFDIDLPNKKVCVDSEHSVDTLLETLGKTGKAVSYLGPK' A
#
# COMPACT_ATOMS: atom_id res chain seq x y z
N MET A 1 6.52 7.09 -1.57
CA MET A 1 5.66 7.87 -2.49
C MET A 1 6.18 9.30 -2.55
N THR A 2 6.22 9.95 -3.72
CA THR A 2 6.79 11.31 -3.88
C THR A 2 5.80 12.38 -4.32
N CYS A 3 4.67 11.99 -4.92
CA CYS A 3 3.61 12.89 -5.39
C CYS A 3 2.28 12.13 -5.45
N GLU A 4 1.18 12.82 -5.79
CA GLU A 4 -0.16 12.23 -5.97
C GLU A 4 -0.18 11.09 -7.00
N GLY A 5 0.65 11.16 -8.05
CA GLY A 5 0.80 10.05 -8.99
C GLY A 5 1.30 8.76 -8.33
N CYS A 6 2.12 8.88 -7.27
CA CYS A 6 2.59 7.72 -6.51
C CYS A 6 1.53 7.14 -5.59
N SER A 7 0.73 7.98 -4.92
CA SER A 7 -0.39 7.48 -4.11
C SER A 7 -1.45 6.85 -4.99
N ASN A 8 -1.76 7.43 -6.16
CA ASN A 8 -2.69 6.85 -7.12
C ASN A 8 -2.23 5.46 -7.63
N ALA A 9 -0.93 5.27 -7.84
CA ALA A 9 -0.39 3.95 -8.20
C ALA A 9 -0.61 2.91 -7.09
N VAL A 10 -0.42 3.29 -5.82
CA VAL A 10 -0.71 2.43 -4.66
C VAL A 10 -2.21 2.13 -4.56
N THR A 11 -3.06 3.15 -4.63
CA THR A 11 -4.53 3.00 -4.64
C THR A 11 -4.98 2.02 -5.72
N ARG A 12 -4.41 2.11 -6.93
CA ARG A 12 -4.77 1.22 -8.05
C ARG A 12 -4.46 -0.24 -7.77
N VAL A 13 -3.28 -0.54 -7.22
CA VAL A 13 -2.89 -1.95 -6.95
C VAL A 13 -3.67 -2.54 -5.78
N LEU A 14 -3.96 -1.75 -4.75
CA LEU A 14 -4.77 -2.18 -3.60
C LEU A 14 -6.25 -2.37 -3.97
N ASN A 15 -6.84 -1.46 -4.75
CA ASN A 15 -8.20 -1.63 -5.27
C ASN A 15 -8.31 -2.86 -6.19
N LYS A 16 -7.26 -3.17 -6.96
CA LYS A 16 -7.21 -4.38 -7.79
C LYS A 16 -7.10 -5.66 -6.96
N LEU A 17 -6.39 -5.63 -5.84
CA LEU A 17 -6.34 -6.75 -4.90
C LEU A 17 -7.71 -7.00 -4.29
N GLY A 18 -8.42 -5.94 -3.89
CA GLY A 18 -9.74 -6.02 -3.26
C GLY A 18 -9.68 -6.63 -1.84
N GLY A 19 -10.78 -6.52 -1.09
CA GLY A 19 -10.84 -7.02 0.30
C GLY A 19 -9.89 -6.28 1.25
N VAL A 20 -9.56 -5.03 0.94
CA VAL A 20 -8.68 -4.17 1.73
C VAL A 20 -9.38 -2.84 2.01
N GLN A 21 -9.31 -2.37 3.25
CA GLN A 21 -9.52 -0.96 3.58
C GLN A 21 -8.15 -0.34 3.82
N PHE A 22 -7.93 0.89 3.36
CA PHE A 22 -6.62 1.52 3.51
C PHE A 22 -6.70 3.04 3.57
N ASP A 23 -5.70 3.61 4.22
CA ASP A 23 -5.44 5.04 4.28
C ASP A 23 -4.01 5.33 3.83
N ILE A 24 -3.82 6.43 3.10
CA ILE A 24 -2.52 6.83 2.54
C ILE A 24 -2.11 8.17 3.13
N ASP A 25 -1.03 8.14 3.90
CA ASP A 25 -0.35 9.32 4.39
C ASP A 25 0.82 9.65 3.46
N LEU A 26 0.54 10.48 2.45
CA LEU A 26 1.53 10.89 1.46
C LEU A 26 2.69 11.70 2.07
N PRO A 27 2.47 12.69 2.97
CA PRO A 27 3.56 13.41 3.65
C PRO A 27 4.52 12.48 4.38
N ASN A 28 4.02 11.47 5.10
CA ASN A 28 4.85 10.54 5.86
C ASN A 28 5.25 9.29 5.07
N LYS A 29 4.82 9.17 3.80
CA LYS A 29 5.08 8.03 2.91
C LYS A 29 4.59 6.69 3.50
N LYS A 30 3.48 6.71 4.24
CA LYS A 30 2.90 5.53 4.90
C LYS A 30 1.59 5.13 4.24
N VAL A 31 1.29 3.84 4.34
CA VAL A 31 0.01 3.25 3.94
C VAL A 31 -0.40 2.34 5.09
N CYS A 32 -1.56 2.58 5.66
CA CYS A 32 -2.16 1.69 6.64
C CYS A 32 -3.20 0.83 5.91
N VAL A 33 -3.16 -0.49 6.12
CA VAL A 33 -4.06 -1.43 5.46
C VAL A 33 -4.72 -2.30 6.53
N ASP A 34 -6.04 -2.41 6.46
CA ASP A 34 -6.88 -3.35 7.21
C ASP A 34 -7.45 -4.39 6.23
N SER A 35 -7.19 -5.66 6.52
CA SER A 35 -7.29 -6.75 5.56
C SER A 35 -7.04 -8.12 6.19
N GLU A 36 -7.75 -9.14 5.71
CA GLU A 36 -7.49 -10.56 6.04
C GLU A 36 -6.35 -11.18 5.21
N HIS A 37 -5.89 -10.51 4.15
CA HIS A 37 -4.73 -10.95 3.37
C HIS A 37 -3.45 -10.98 4.23
N SER A 38 -2.55 -11.92 3.91
CA SER A 38 -1.26 -11.99 4.58
C SER A 38 -0.39 -10.77 4.28
N VAL A 39 0.54 -10.48 5.20
CA VAL A 39 1.53 -9.41 5.03
C VAL A 39 2.31 -9.59 3.73
N ASP A 40 2.66 -10.82 3.36
CA ASP A 40 3.39 -11.12 2.12
C ASP A 40 2.58 -10.74 0.87
N THR A 41 1.28 -11.05 0.84
CA THR A 41 0.40 -10.67 -0.27
C THR A 41 0.27 -9.14 -0.39
N LEU A 42 0.20 -8.44 0.74
CA LEU A 42 0.16 -6.98 0.76
C LEU A 42 1.48 -6.37 0.25
N LEU A 43 2.63 -6.90 0.70
CA LEU A 43 3.95 -6.45 0.26
C LEU A 43 4.18 -6.70 -1.23
N GLU A 44 3.82 -7.88 -1.74
CA GLU A 44 3.93 -8.20 -3.17
C GLU A 44 3.04 -7.27 -4.01
N THR A 45 1.82 -7.00 -3.52
CA THR A 45 0.87 -6.09 -4.19
C THR A 45 1.42 -4.67 -4.25
N LEU A 46 1.96 -4.14 -3.15
CA LEU A 46 2.58 -2.82 -3.12
C LEU A 46 3.86 -2.76 -3.98
N GLY A 47 4.61 -3.86 -4.04
CA GLY A 47 5.80 -4.00 -4.88
C GLY A 47 5.53 -3.84 -6.37
N LYS A 48 4.30 -4.13 -6.85
CA LYS A 48 3.87 -3.92 -8.25
C LYS A 48 3.90 -2.45 -8.67
N THR A 49 4.02 -1.51 -7.73
CA THR A 49 4.22 -0.08 -8.04
C THR A 49 5.66 0.28 -8.46
N GLY A 50 6.61 -0.66 -8.34
CA GLY A 50 8.02 -0.45 -8.65
C GLY A 50 8.74 0.46 -7.64
N LYS A 51 8.15 0.68 -6.47
CA LYS A 51 8.71 1.51 -5.40
C LYS A 51 9.27 0.63 -4.29
N ALA A 52 10.25 1.14 -3.55
CA ALA A 52 10.70 0.48 -2.33
C ALA A 52 9.56 0.43 -1.30
N VAL A 53 9.33 -0.75 -0.72
CA VAL A 53 8.29 -1.01 0.28
C VAL A 53 8.95 -1.69 1.48
N SER A 54 8.63 -1.25 2.69
CA SER A 54 9.05 -1.87 3.94
C SER A 54 7.86 -2.00 4.88
N TYR A 55 7.80 -3.11 5.63
CA TYR A 55 6.76 -3.34 6.62
C TYR A 55 7.13 -2.67 7.94
N LEU A 56 6.20 -1.89 8.50
CA LEU A 56 6.39 -1.14 9.75
C LEU A 56 5.76 -1.82 10.98
N GLY A 57 5.14 -2.99 10.80
CA GLY A 57 4.40 -3.69 11.85
C GLY A 57 2.93 -3.28 11.95
N PRO A 58 2.15 -3.96 12.82
CA PRO A 58 0.79 -3.57 13.16
C PRO A 58 0.79 -2.20 13.87
N LYS A 59 -0.34 -1.49 13.78
CA LYS A 59 -0.56 -0.19 14.41
C LYS A 59 -0.78 -0.32 15.91
#